data_AF-A0AAD8A898-F1
#
_entry.id   AF-A0AAD8A898-F1
#
_cell.length_a   1.000
_cell.length_b   1.000
_cell.length_c   1.000
_cell.angle_alpha   90.00
_cell.angle_beta   90.00
_cell.angle_gamma   90.00
#
_symmetry.space_group_name_H-M   'P 1'
#
loop_
_entity.id
_entity.type
_entity.pdbx_description
1 polymer ?
#
loop_
_entity_poly.entity_id
_entity_poly.type
_entity_poly.pdbx_seq_one_letter_code
_entity_poly.pdbx_strand_id
1 'polypeptide(L)'
;EHSSLENPSCQVGSAVTREFYLLDIWELCGSGVRIFQGLPQGQNHVTGLTRQSENKTLALFSQVYQRIAILAREPISALYADLIAYLNVIKENGDGDKDATATMPSITLVTADLNLEESVTTLFASLFPLVYHHAVNSHLRDFSSDYKSCLRATISEIQPFGDVPRQLAHSVAKTMEATRVLLQALNLGAEVLNNTDTLLMTDSIDTAGPGGSQWSECHTALLRMSYCPACQGLTRHVKPCSGYCLNVLRGCLTQHASELDLPWNGFVEATERLVVAVKGHDSTPGIVLNVEEVIRNLDTRISEAIMYAMENGPNLEKK
;
A
#
# COMPACT_ATOMS: atom_id res chain seq x y z
N GLU A 1 53.93 -29.31 1.97
CA GLU A 1 52.70 -30.10 2.17
C GLU A 1 51.86 -29.44 3.25
N HIS A 2 50.70 -28.86 2.90
CA HIS A 2 49.37 -29.48 2.99
C HIS A 2 49.01 -29.92 4.42
N SER A 3 47.93 -29.50 5.07
CA SER A 3 46.92 -28.49 4.75
C SER A 3 46.27 -28.03 6.04
N SER A 4 46.01 -26.73 6.12
CA SER A 4 45.10 -26.08 7.05
C SER A 4 43.72 -26.72 7.04
N LEU A 5 43.07 -26.80 8.19
CA LEU A 5 41.62 -26.58 8.31
C LEU A 5 41.37 -25.97 9.69
N GLU A 6 41.24 -24.65 9.64
CA GLU A 6 40.77 -23.79 10.71
C GLU A 6 39.45 -24.30 11.26
N ASN A 7 39.38 -24.34 12.58
CA ASN A 7 38.21 -24.68 13.36
C ASN A 7 37.32 -23.43 13.45
N PRO A 8 36.13 -23.35 12.82
CA PRO A 8 35.22 -22.26 13.10
C PRO A 8 34.47 -22.61 14.39
N SER A 9 34.92 -21.98 15.47
CA SER A 9 34.20 -21.85 16.72
C SER A 9 32.80 -21.27 16.47
N CYS A 10 31.75 -22.07 16.55
CA CYS A 10 30.39 -21.56 16.72
C CYS A 10 30.06 -21.46 18.22
N GLN A 11 30.43 -20.34 18.83
CA GLN A 11 29.66 -19.78 19.92
C GLN A 11 28.27 -19.42 19.39
N VAL A 12 27.22 -20.06 19.88
CA VAL A 12 25.85 -19.57 19.69
C VAL A 12 25.02 -19.86 20.94
N GLY A 13 24.96 -18.88 21.83
CA GLY A 13 23.72 -18.59 22.52
C GLY A 13 22.68 -18.13 21.49
N SER A 14 21.43 -18.55 21.66
CA SER A 14 20.25 -17.90 21.05
C SER A 14 20.39 -17.38 19.60
N ALA A 15 20.80 -18.20 18.62
CA ALA A 15 20.75 -17.84 17.18
C ALA A 15 21.08 -19.03 16.26
N VAL A 16 20.25 -20.08 16.19
CA VAL A 16 20.30 -21.03 15.04
C VAL A 16 18.91 -21.14 14.46
N THR A 17 18.43 -20.02 13.94
CA THR A 17 17.22 -19.87 13.13
C THR A 17 17.54 -19.38 11.72
N ARG A 18 18.82 -19.46 11.29
CA ARG A 18 19.23 -18.98 9.98
C ARG A 18 20.40 -19.83 9.44
N GLU A 19 20.13 -20.61 8.40
CA GLU A 19 20.98 -21.00 7.23
C GLU A 19 20.85 -22.52 7.03
N PHE A 20 20.00 -23.05 6.12
CA PHE A 20 20.26 -22.96 4.68
C PHE A 20 19.13 -23.40 3.71
N TYR A 21 17.90 -23.74 4.11
CA TYR A 21 16.82 -24.03 3.12
C TYR A 21 15.45 -23.55 3.53
N LEU A 22 15.19 -23.43 4.84
CA LEU A 22 14.16 -22.50 5.23
C LEU A 22 14.61 -21.08 4.89
N LEU A 23 15.88 -20.67 4.81
CA LEU A 23 16.18 -19.31 4.33
C LEU A 23 16.01 -19.08 2.85
N ASP A 24 16.26 -20.01 1.94
CA ASP A 24 15.93 -19.66 0.55
C ASP A 24 14.41 -19.53 0.34
N ILE A 25 13.58 -20.20 1.15
CA ILE A 25 12.11 -20.02 1.13
C ILE A 25 11.61 -18.94 2.10
N TRP A 26 12.26 -18.70 3.25
CA TRP A 26 11.91 -17.87 4.43
C TRP A 26 12.87 -16.67 4.63
N GLU A 27 13.85 -16.48 3.76
CA GLU A 27 14.56 -15.23 3.49
C GLU A 27 13.95 -14.57 2.24
N LEU A 28 13.43 -15.36 1.29
CA LEU A 28 12.39 -14.90 0.34
C LEU A 28 11.06 -14.59 1.07
N CYS A 29 10.54 -15.50 1.91
CA CYS A 29 9.43 -15.17 2.84
C CYS A 29 9.87 -14.26 3.99
N GLY A 30 11.16 -14.09 4.29
CA GLY A 30 11.62 -13.20 5.37
C GLY A 30 11.65 -11.75 4.93
N SER A 31 11.94 -11.55 3.65
CA SER A 31 11.73 -10.29 2.94
C SER A 31 10.22 -10.06 2.74
N GLY A 32 9.48 -11.09 2.30
CA GLY A 32 8.02 -11.07 2.17
C GLY A 32 7.28 -10.73 3.48
N VAL A 33 7.51 -11.47 4.56
CA VAL A 33 6.91 -11.27 5.89
C VAL A 33 7.22 -9.86 6.41
N ARG A 34 8.43 -9.33 6.21
CA ARG A 34 8.74 -7.92 6.54
C ARG A 34 7.96 -6.92 5.67
N ILE A 35 7.79 -7.21 4.38
CA ILE A 35 6.97 -6.41 3.46
C ILE A 35 5.51 -6.36 3.97
N PHE A 36 4.95 -7.50 4.41
CA PHE A 36 3.56 -7.61 4.85
C PHE A 36 3.30 -7.14 6.29
N GLN A 37 4.28 -7.24 7.21
CA GLN A 37 4.19 -6.71 8.58
C GLN A 37 4.18 -5.17 8.65
N GLY A 38 4.58 -4.48 7.57
CA GLY A 38 4.59 -3.01 7.46
C GLY A 38 3.23 -2.37 7.14
N LEU A 39 2.19 -3.17 6.89
CA LEU A 39 0.90 -2.69 6.39
C LEU A 39 0.21 -1.64 7.29
N PRO A 40 0.06 -1.81 8.63
CA PRO A 40 -0.52 -0.77 9.48
C PRO A 40 0.31 0.51 9.48
N GLN A 41 1.63 0.40 9.29
CA GLN A 41 2.51 1.56 9.21
C GLN A 41 2.37 2.29 7.88
N GLY A 42 2.21 1.58 6.76
CA GLY A 42 2.03 2.17 5.43
C GLY A 42 0.76 3.01 5.29
N GLN A 43 -0.40 2.47 5.70
CA GLN A 43 -1.67 3.21 5.62
C GLN A 43 -1.69 4.43 6.55
N ASN A 44 -1.16 4.28 7.77
CA ASN A 44 -1.02 5.38 8.73
C ASN A 44 -0.05 6.46 8.20
N HIS A 45 1.01 6.05 7.50
CA HIS A 45 1.96 6.96 6.89
C HIS A 45 1.33 7.83 5.81
N VAL A 46 0.63 7.22 4.83
CA VAL A 46 -0.04 7.99 3.77
C VAL A 46 -1.13 8.90 4.34
N THR A 47 -1.94 8.42 5.29
CA THR A 47 -2.94 9.26 5.97
C THR A 47 -2.30 10.45 6.71
N GLY A 48 -1.16 10.22 7.38
CA GLY A 48 -0.38 11.26 8.03
C GLY A 48 0.18 12.29 7.06
N LEU A 49 0.71 11.83 5.91
CA LEU A 49 1.16 12.70 4.81
C LEU A 49 0.02 13.56 4.27
N THR A 50 -1.16 12.98 4.05
CA THR A 50 -2.34 13.70 3.56
C THR A 50 -2.76 14.82 4.52
N ARG A 51 -2.81 14.54 5.83
CA ARG A 51 -3.08 15.56 6.86
C ARG A 51 -2.01 16.65 6.92
N GLN A 52 -0.74 16.27 6.79
CA GLN A 52 0.36 17.25 6.75
C GLN A 52 0.23 18.17 5.54
N SER A 53 -0.11 17.60 4.37
CA SER A 53 -0.32 18.36 3.14
C SER A 53 -1.53 19.29 3.22
N GLU A 54 -2.63 18.84 3.84
CA GLU A 54 -3.79 19.70 4.11
C GLU A 54 -3.39 20.93 4.92
N ASN A 55 -2.71 20.71 6.06
CA ASN A 55 -2.25 21.80 6.91
C ASN A 55 -1.32 22.77 6.16
N LYS A 56 -0.42 22.25 5.33
CA LYS A 56 0.49 23.05 4.50
C LYS A 56 -0.27 23.87 3.45
N THR A 57 -1.27 23.26 2.81
CA THR A 57 -2.12 23.94 1.82
C THR A 57 -2.94 25.05 2.48
N LEU A 58 -3.58 24.78 3.61
CA LEU A 58 -4.35 25.78 4.35
C LEU A 58 -3.46 26.92 4.85
N ALA A 59 -2.25 26.60 5.32
CA ALA A 59 -1.25 27.60 5.70
C ALA A 59 -0.86 28.49 4.51
N LEU A 60 -0.57 27.89 3.34
CA LEU A 60 -0.27 28.62 2.12
C LEU A 60 -1.41 29.58 1.75
N PHE A 61 -2.66 29.12 1.78
CA PHE A 61 -3.81 29.98 1.51
C PHE A 61 -3.94 31.12 2.52
N SER A 62 -3.73 30.86 3.80
CA SER A 62 -3.78 31.90 4.84
C SER A 62 -2.66 32.95 4.69
N GLN A 63 -1.53 32.59 4.10
CA GLN A 63 -0.37 33.47 3.96
C GLN A 63 -0.39 34.24 2.65
N VAL A 64 -0.65 33.54 1.53
CA VAL A 64 -0.52 34.07 0.16
C VAL A 64 -1.88 34.51 -0.39
N TYR A 65 -2.95 33.76 -0.12
CA TYR A 65 -4.28 33.98 -0.68
C TYR A 65 -5.29 34.50 0.35
N GLN A 66 -4.86 35.39 1.23
CA GLN A 66 -5.59 35.87 2.42
C GLN A 66 -7.06 36.23 2.17
N ARG A 67 -7.36 36.90 1.05
CA ARG A 67 -8.72 37.36 0.72
C ARG A 67 -9.70 36.23 0.42
N ILE A 68 -9.20 35.11 -0.12
CA ILE A 68 -10.03 33.94 -0.50
C ILE A 68 -9.84 32.77 0.47
N ALA A 69 -8.88 32.82 1.39
CA ALA A 69 -8.51 31.73 2.29
C ALA A 69 -9.69 31.16 3.10
N ILE A 70 -10.58 32.02 3.61
CA ILE A 70 -11.74 31.59 4.41
C ILE A 70 -12.73 30.80 3.55
N LEU A 71 -13.01 31.28 2.33
CA LEU A 71 -13.97 30.66 1.41
C LEU A 71 -13.40 29.41 0.74
N ALA A 72 -12.09 29.35 0.54
CA ALA A 72 -11.40 28.20 -0.04
C ALA A 72 -11.18 27.06 0.96
N ARG A 73 -11.30 27.31 2.27
CA ARG A 73 -11.02 26.32 3.32
C ARG A 73 -11.87 25.06 3.19
N GLU A 74 -13.17 25.21 3.00
CA GLU A 74 -14.09 24.06 2.94
C GLU A 74 -13.84 23.19 1.69
N PRO A 75 -13.73 23.74 0.46
CA PRO A 75 -13.40 22.94 -0.71
C PRO A 75 -12.05 22.22 -0.61
N ILE A 76 -11.04 22.86 -0.01
CA ILE A 76 -9.72 22.26 0.22
C ILE A 76 -9.84 21.08 1.18
N SER A 77 -10.48 21.28 2.33
CA SER A 77 -10.67 20.22 3.32
C SER A 77 -11.53 19.06 2.79
N ALA A 78 -12.52 19.34 1.92
CA ALA A 78 -13.31 18.31 1.26
C ALA A 78 -12.44 17.40 0.38
N LEU A 79 -11.55 17.96 -0.46
CA LEU A 79 -10.60 17.16 -1.24
C LEU A 79 -9.74 16.26 -0.34
N TYR A 80 -9.16 16.82 0.72
CA TYR A 80 -8.30 16.04 1.61
C TYR A 80 -9.07 14.97 2.40
N ALA A 81 -10.34 15.23 2.75
CA ALA A 81 -11.22 14.24 3.34
C ALA A 81 -11.50 13.08 2.37
N ASP A 82 -11.76 13.37 1.10
CA ASP A 82 -11.98 12.36 0.05
C ASP A 82 -10.73 11.49 -0.14
N LEU A 83 -9.53 12.09 -0.16
CA LEU A 83 -8.26 11.34 -0.24
C LEU A 83 -8.09 10.37 0.93
N ILE A 84 -8.43 10.80 2.15
CA ILE A 84 -8.35 9.94 3.35
C ILE A 84 -9.41 8.85 3.29
N ALA A 85 -10.64 9.18 2.90
CA ALA A 85 -11.75 8.24 2.77
C ALA A 85 -11.43 7.14 1.74
N TYR A 86 -10.84 7.51 0.60
CA TYR A 86 -10.44 6.57 -0.46
C TYR A 86 -9.49 5.47 0.05
N LEU A 87 -8.60 5.78 0.99
CA LEU A 87 -7.66 4.81 1.58
C LEU A 87 -8.29 4.00 2.72
N ASN A 88 -9.33 4.50 3.38
CA ASN A 88 -9.95 3.86 4.55
C ASN A 88 -10.95 2.75 4.19
N VAL A 89 -11.44 2.69 2.95
CA VAL A 89 -12.36 1.62 2.47
C VAL A 89 -11.77 0.21 2.69
N ILE A 90 -10.46 0.09 2.88
CA ILE A 90 -9.78 -1.17 3.19
C ILE A 90 -10.18 -1.74 4.57
N LYS A 91 -10.66 -0.92 5.52
CA LYS A 91 -11.01 -1.36 6.88
C LYS A 91 -12.37 -2.04 7.01
N GLU A 92 -13.34 -1.72 6.16
CA GLU A 92 -14.75 -2.12 6.41
C GLU A 92 -15.07 -3.56 6.02
N ASN A 93 -14.21 -4.24 5.26
CA ASN A 93 -14.42 -5.65 4.88
C ASN A 93 -13.85 -6.66 5.90
N GLY A 94 -13.34 -6.21 7.04
CA GLY A 94 -12.67 -7.07 8.04
C GLY A 94 -13.48 -7.45 9.28
N ASP A 95 -14.74 -6.99 9.41
CA ASP A 95 -15.58 -7.27 10.60
C ASP A 95 -16.98 -7.84 10.24
N GLY A 96 -17.07 -8.47 9.07
CA GLY A 96 -18.29 -9.12 8.57
C GLY A 96 -18.30 -10.63 8.81
N ASP A 97 -18.92 -11.03 9.92
CA ASP A 97 -19.52 -12.34 10.20
C ASP A 97 -18.59 -13.56 10.45
N LYS A 98 -18.75 -14.18 11.62
CA LYS A 98 -17.99 -15.35 12.11
C LYS A 98 -18.67 -16.68 11.81
N ASP A 99 -19.42 -16.78 10.72
CA ASP A 99 -20.09 -18.04 10.37
C ASP A 99 -20.03 -18.28 8.85
N ALA A 100 -18.97 -18.94 8.39
CA ALA A 100 -18.91 -19.47 7.03
C ALA A 100 -18.18 -20.82 7.02
N THR A 101 -19.00 -21.86 6.88
CA THR A 101 -18.60 -23.16 6.34
C THR A 101 -17.84 -22.98 5.02
N ALA A 102 -16.80 -23.80 4.84
CA ALA A 102 -15.85 -23.81 3.74
C ALA A 102 -16.43 -23.40 2.37
N THR A 103 -16.26 -22.12 2.03
CA THR A 103 -16.38 -21.60 0.68
C THR A 103 -15.20 -20.65 0.49
N MET A 104 -14.41 -20.87 -0.57
CA MET A 104 -13.28 -20.03 -0.97
C MET A 104 -13.60 -18.54 -0.79
N PRO A 105 -12.72 -17.72 -0.18
CA PRO A 105 -12.97 -16.30 -0.01
C PRO A 105 -13.01 -15.65 -1.38
N SER A 106 -14.23 -15.37 -1.85
CA SER A 106 -14.47 -14.54 -3.01
C SER A 106 -14.26 -13.11 -2.54
N ILE A 107 -13.07 -12.57 -2.77
CA ILE A 107 -12.76 -11.16 -2.52
C ILE A 107 -13.71 -10.34 -3.38
N THR A 108 -14.78 -9.85 -2.76
CA THR A 108 -15.68 -8.93 -3.42
C THR A 108 -14.97 -7.59 -3.36
N LEU A 109 -14.43 -7.15 -4.50
CA LEU A 109 -13.92 -5.80 -4.72
C LEU A 109 -15.10 -4.81 -4.61
N VAL A 110 -15.63 -4.60 -3.41
CA VAL A 110 -16.65 -3.58 -3.18
C VAL A 110 -15.91 -2.27 -3.00
N THR A 111 -15.71 -1.58 -4.10
CA THR A 111 -15.39 -0.18 -4.09
C THR A 111 -16.67 0.60 -3.78
N ALA A 112 -16.73 1.27 -2.64
CA ALA A 112 -17.38 2.57 -2.66
C ALA A 112 -16.53 3.41 -3.63
N ASP A 113 -16.99 3.52 -4.89
CA ASP A 113 -16.26 4.20 -5.98
C ASP A 113 -16.25 5.71 -5.73
N LEU A 114 -15.40 6.14 -4.79
CA LEU A 114 -15.02 7.54 -4.66
C LEU A 114 -14.18 7.91 -5.89
N ASN A 115 -14.72 8.79 -6.73
CA ASN A 115 -14.04 9.27 -7.93
C ASN A 115 -13.12 10.45 -7.60
N LEU A 116 -11.84 10.16 -7.37
CA LEU A 116 -10.85 11.18 -7.02
C LEU A 116 -10.60 12.20 -8.15
N GLU A 117 -10.81 11.82 -9.42
CA GLU A 117 -10.74 12.80 -10.51
C GLU A 117 -11.85 13.85 -10.35
N GLU A 118 -13.06 13.40 -10.01
CA GLU A 118 -14.21 14.27 -9.76
C GLU A 118 -13.98 15.17 -8.53
N SER A 119 -13.45 14.64 -7.42
CA SER A 119 -13.10 15.44 -6.23
C SER A 119 -12.13 16.57 -6.55
N VAL A 120 -11.10 16.31 -7.36
CA VAL A 120 -10.14 17.34 -7.78
C VAL A 120 -10.81 18.37 -8.71
N THR A 121 -11.63 17.92 -9.67
CA THR A 121 -12.35 18.87 -10.55
C THR A 121 -13.35 19.74 -9.77
N THR A 122 -14.01 19.19 -8.75
CA THR A 122 -14.94 19.89 -7.86
C THR A 122 -14.23 20.94 -7.01
N LEU A 123 -13.01 20.66 -6.55
CA LEU A 123 -12.15 21.67 -5.91
C LEU A 123 -11.93 22.86 -6.84
N PHE A 124 -11.46 22.63 -8.07
CA PHE A 124 -11.18 23.73 -9.00
C PHE A 124 -12.45 24.46 -9.44
N ALA A 125 -13.56 23.76 -9.64
CA ALA A 125 -14.86 24.38 -9.86
C ALA A 125 -15.23 25.34 -8.71
N SER A 126 -15.01 24.92 -7.47
CA SER A 126 -15.29 25.74 -6.28
C SER A 126 -14.35 26.93 -6.13
N LEU A 127 -13.08 26.78 -6.52
CA LEU A 127 -12.08 27.85 -6.48
C LEU A 127 -12.28 28.89 -7.60
N PHE A 128 -12.82 28.51 -8.75
CA PHE A 128 -12.87 29.40 -9.91
C PHE A 128 -13.58 30.74 -9.65
N PRO A 129 -14.81 30.79 -9.09
CA PRO A 129 -15.46 32.08 -8.82
C PRO A 129 -14.68 32.95 -7.82
N LEU A 130 -13.95 32.34 -6.89
CA LEU A 130 -13.14 33.04 -5.89
C LEU A 130 -11.91 33.68 -6.53
N VAL A 131 -11.21 32.90 -7.35
CA VAL A 131 -10.01 33.35 -8.07
C VAL A 131 -10.38 34.38 -9.13
N TYR A 132 -11.47 34.16 -9.87
CA TYR A 132 -11.95 35.09 -10.89
C TYR A 132 -12.35 36.44 -10.30
N HIS A 133 -13.06 36.45 -9.17
CA HIS A 133 -13.38 37.69 -8.46
C HIS A 133 -12.12 38.48 -8.11
N HIS A 134 -11.10 37.79 -7.60
CA HIS A 134 -9.83 38.42 -7.25
C HIS A 134 -8.99 38.85 -8.46
N ALA A 135 -9.00 38.07 -9.56
CA ALA A 135 -8.20 38.34 -10.75
C ALA A 135 -8.76 39.48 -11.60
N VAL A 136 -10.09 39.61 -11.68
CA VAL A 136 -10.77 40.56 -12.59
C VAL A 136 -11.44 41.71 -11.83
N ASN A 137 -12.06 41.42 -10.67
CA ASN A 137 -12.97 42.37 -9.99
C ASN A 137 -12.62 42.59 -8.51
N SER A 138 -11.32 42.69 -8.20
CA SER A 138 -10.79 42.75 -6.82
C SER A 138 -11.28 43.95 -5.97
N HIS A 139 -11.83 44.98 -6.63
CA HIS A 139 -12.31 46.22 -6.01
C HIS A 139 -13.84 46.33 -5.91
N LEU A 140 -14.58 45.37 -6.46
CA LEU A 140 -16.05 45.43 -6.53
C LEU A 140 -16.72 44.46 -5.54
N ARG A 141 -18.02 44.70 -5.33
CA ARG A 141 -18.90 43.85 -4.51
C ARG A 141 -18.85 42.41 -5.02
N ASP A 142 -19.02 41.46 -4.10
CA ASP A 142 -19.03 40.03 -4.43
C ASP A 142 -20.11 39.70 -5.48
N PHE A 143 -19.86 38.67 -6.29
CA PHE A 143 -20.79 38.25 -7.34
C PHE A 143 -22.05 37.62 -6.77
N SER A 144 -23.16 37.71 -7.51
CA SER A 144 -24.39 36.99 -7.17
C SER A 144 -24.17 35.48 -7.18
N SER A 145 -24.98 34.75 -6.41
CA SER A 145 -24.94 33.27 -6.37
C SER A 145 -25.13 32.67 -7.77
N ASP A 146 -26.02 33.25 -8.57
CA ASP A 146 -26.31 32.79 -9.93
C ASP A 146 -25.11 32.96 -10.85
N TYR A 147 -24.40 34.09 -10.75
CA TYR A 147 -23.20 34.33 -11.55
C TYR A 147 -22.06 33.37 -11.14
N LYS A 148 -21.89 33.12 -9.84
CA LYS A 148 -20.92 32.10 -9.37
C LYS A 148 -21.26 30.71 -9.89
N SER A 149 -22.55 30.36 -9.92
CA SER A 149 -23.01 29.06 -10.44
C SER A 149 -22.78 28.94 -11.95
N CYS A 150 -23.01 30.02 -12.70
CA CYS A 150 -22.66 30.12 -14.11
C CYS A 150 -21.15 29.89 -14.33
N LEU A 151 -20.29 30.59 -13.59
CA LEU A 151 -18.83 30.40 -13.67
C LEU A 151 -18.42 28.94 -13.42
N ARG A 152 -19.01 28.28 -12.41
CA ARG A 152 -18.74 26.86 -12.15
C ARG A 152 -19.15 25.96 -13.32
N ALA A 153 -20.29 26.24 -13.95
CA ALA A 153 -20.79 25.46 -15.07
C ALA A 153 -19.92 25.61 -16.34
N THR A 154 -19.35 26.80 -16.56
CA THR A 154 -18.56 27.12 -17.77
C THR A 154 -17.06 26.83 -17.60
N ILE A 155 -16.63 26.24 -16.47
CA ILE A 155 -15.20 26.03 -16.17
C ILE A 155 -14.48 25.17 -17.23
N SER A 156 -15.16 24.18 -17.81
CA SER A 156 -14.60 23.29 -18.83
C SER A 156 -14.33 23.99 -20.16
N GLU A 157 -15.11 25.03 -20.48
CA GLU A 157 -14.97 25.84 -21.70
C GLU A 157 -13.94 26.97 -21.52
N ILE A 158 -13.98 27.65 -20.36
CA ILE A 158 -13.08 28.77 -20.08
C ILE A 158 -11.65 28.28 -19.82
N GLN A 159 -11.51 27.15 -19.13
CA GLN A 159 -10.25 26.57 -18.65
C GLN A 159 -9.37 27.59 -17.92
N PRO A 160 -9.88 28.20 -16.83
CA PRO A 160 -9.21 29.33 -16.17
C PRO A 160 -7.84 28.96 -15.57
N PHE A 161 -7.65 27.70 -15.23
CA PHE A 161 -6.45 27.16 -14.62
C PHE A 161 -5.55 26.39 -15.62
N GLY A 162 -5.85 26.49 -16.92
CA GLY A 162 -5.14 25.74 -17.96
C GLY A 162 -5.29 24.23 -17.78
N ASP A 163 -4.22 23.49 -18.07
CA ASP A 163 -4.19 22.02 -17.97
C ASP A 163 -3.96 21.48 -16.55
N VAL A 164 -3.64 22.35 -15.58
CA VAL A 164 -3.23 21.94 -14.23
C VAL A 164 -4.29 21.08 -13.51
N PRO A 165 -5.60 21.43 -13.53
CA PRO A 165 -6.64 20.60 -12.90
C PRO A 165 -6.71 19.18 -13.48
N ARG A 166 -6.63 19.06 -14.81
CA ARG A 166 -6.71 17.77 -15.52
C ARG A 166 -5.52 16.89 -15.19
N GLN A 167 -4.31 17.45 -15.24
CA GLN A 167 -3.10 16.74 -14.87
C GLN A 167 -3.09 16.37 -13.38
N LEU A 168 -3.64 17.24 -12.51
CA LEU A 168 -3.73 16.96 -11.07
C LEU A 168 -4.65 15.78 -10.80
N ALA A 169 -5.86 15.84 -11.36
CA ALA A 169 -6.89 14.82 -11.22
C ALA A 169 -6.33 13.45 -11.60
N HIS A 170 -5.69 13.36 -12.78
CA HIS A 170 -5.10 12.13 -13.26
C HIS A 170 -3.97 11.62 -12.35
N SER A 171 -3.05 12.50 -11.94
CA SER A 171 -1.91 12.12 -11.09
C SER A 171 -2.37 11.62 -9.72
N VAL A 172 -3.32 12.32 -9.10
CA VAL A 172 -3.91 11.95 -7.80
C VAL A 172 -4.65 10.62 -7.92
N ALA A 173 -5.54 10.48 -8.90
CA ALA A 173 -6.33 9.26 -9.08
C ALA A 173 -5.42 8.04 -9.29
N LYS A 174 -4.45 8.12 -10.23
CA LYS A 174 -3.53 7.01 -10.54
C LYS A 174 -2.64 6.64 -9.37
N THR A 175 -2.11 7.63 -8.66
CA THR A 175 -1.21 7.41 -7.52
C THR A 175 -1.94 6.80 -6.33
N MET A 176 -3.15 7.29 -6.04
CA MET A 176 -3.98 6.78 -4.95
C MET A 176 -4.52 5.38 -5.28
N GLU A 177 -4.89 5.13 -6.53
CA GLU A 177 -5.25 3.80 -7.04
C GLU A 177 -4.10 2.81 -6.84
N ALA A 178 -2.89 3.13 -7.31
CA ALA A 178 -1.71 2.28 -7.13
C ALA A 178 -1.38 2.03 -5.65
N THR A 179 -1.50 3.07 -4.80
CA THR A 179 -1.31 2.95 -3.34
C THR A 179 -2.36 2.04 -2.72
N ARG A 180 -3.63 2.16 -3.11
CA ARG A 180 -4.72 1.31 -2.63
C ARG A 180 -4.51 -0.14 -3.03
N VAL A 181 -4.17 -0.39 -4.30
CA VAL A 181 -3.86 -1.75 -4.79
C VAL A 181 -2.67 -2.32 -4.03
N LEU A 182 -1.64 -1.52 -3.72
CA LEU A 182 -0.50 -1.96 -2.93
C LEU A 182 -0.93 -2.37 -1.52
N LEU A 183 -1.72 -1.55 -0.83
CA LEU A 183 -2.22 -1.88 0.50
C LEU A 183 -3.13 -3.11 0.48
N GLN A 184 -3.94 -3.31 -0.57
CA GLN A 184 -4.77 -4.50 -0.75
C GLN A 184 -3.93 -5.76 -0.99
N ALA A 185 -2.93 -5.67 -1.87
CA ALA A 185 -1.96 -6.75 -2.08
C ALA A 185 -1.27 -7.09 -0.76
N LEU A 186 -0.79 -6.10 -0.01
CA LEU A 186 -0.13 -6.34 1.27
C LEU A 186 -1.05 -7.03 2.30
N ASN A 187 -2.34 -6.67 2.35
CA ASN A 187 -3.33 -7.35 3.18
C ASN A 187 -3.53 -8.82 2.76
N LEU A 188 -3.74 -9.04 1.46
CA LEU A 188 -3.94 -10.38 0.91
C LEU A 188 -2.71 -11.27 1.18
N GLY A 189 -1.50 -10.73 1.00
CA GLY A 189 -0.27 -11.45 1.31
C GLY A 189 -0.16 -11.82 2.79
N ALA A 190 -0.55 -10.92 3.69
CA ALA A 190 -0.60 -11.22 5.13
C ALA A 190 -1.64 -12.30 5.46
N GLU A 191 -2.82 -12.24 4.85
CA GLU A 191 -3.88 -13.24 5.03
C GLU A 191 -3.45 -14.63 4.52
N VAL A 192 -2.87 -14.70 3.33
CA VAL A 192 -2.32 -15.95 2.76
C VAL A 192 -1.26 -16.55 3.68
N LEU A 193 -0.35 -15.74 4.21
CA LEU A 193 0.68 -16.21 5.15
C LEU A 193 0.06 -16.73 6.45
N ASN A 194 -0.92 -16.02 7.01
CA ASN A 194 -1.60 -16.41 8.23
C ASN A 194 -2.39 -17.71 8.05
N ASN A 195 -3.12 -17.84 6.92
CA ASN A 195 -3.86 -19.05 6.59
C ASN A 195 -2.93 -20.24 6.28
N THR A 196 -1.78 -19.98 5.67
CA THR A 196 -0.77 -21.02 5.42
C THR A 196 -0.16 -21.50 6.74
N ASP A 197 0.13 -20.59 7.68
CA ASP A 197 0.62 -20.94 9.02
C ASP A 197 -0.40 -21.77 9.80
N THR A 198 -1.69 -21.40 9.77
CA THR A 198 -2.74 -22.19 10.43
C THR A 198 -2.89 -23.57 9.81
N LEU A 199 -2.91 -23.71 8.48
CA LEU A 199 -2.99 -25.00 7.81
C LEU A 199 -1.81 -25.93 8.15
N LEU A 200 -0.59 -25.38 8.21
CA LEU A 200 0.60 -26.11 8.63
C LEU A 200 0.52 -26.59 10.09
N MET A 201 -0.30 -25.96 10.92
CA MET A 201 -0.46 -26.27 12.35
C MET A 201 -1.71 -27.13 12.64
N THR A 202 -2.80 -27.01 11.89
CA THR A 202 -4.09 -27.69 12.17
C THR A 202 -4.15 -29.13 11.68
N ASP A 203 -3.37 -29.51 10.67
CA ASP A 203 -3.22 -30.92 10.24
C ASP A 203 -2.56 -31.80 11.34
N SER A 204 -2.21 -31.19 12.48
CA SER A 204 -1.73 -31.87 13.68
C SER A 204 -2.79 -32.52 14.56
N ILE A 205 -4.08 -32.23 14.36
CA ILE A 205 -5.16 -32.66 15.26
C ILE A 205 -6.10 -33.70 14.64
N ASP A 206 -6.36 -33.66 13.33
CA ASP A 206 -7.32 -34.56 12.68
C ASP A 206 -6.65 -35.76 12.00
N THR A 207 -6.31 -36.75 12.81
CA THR A 207 -5.77 -38.07 12.38
C THR A 207 -6.70 -38.89 11.46
N ALA A 208 -7.88 -38.40 11.11
CA ALA A 208 -8.91 -39.14 10.37
C ALA A 208 -9.16 -38.62 8.93
N GLY A 209 -8.54 -37.50 8.51
CA GLY A 209 -8.62 -37.00 7.13
C GLY A 209 -7.51 -37.57 6.22
N PRO A 210 -7.63 -37.45 4.88
CA PRO A 210 -6.58 -37.88 3.94
C PRO A 210 -5.18 -37.26 4.20
N GLY A 211 -5.11 -36.06 4.80
CA GLY A 211 -3.87 -35.36 5.20
C GLY A 211 -3.28 -35.81 6.55
N GLY A 212 -4.07 -36.39 7.45
CA GLY A 212 -3.63 -36.79 8.80
C GLY A 212 -2.59 -37.92 8.83
N SER A 213 -2.50 -38.72 7.77
CA SER A 213 -1.47 -39.75 7.62
C SER A 213 -0.08 -39.16 7.37
N GLN A 214 0.01 -38.05 6.63
CA GLN A 214 1.27 -37.41 6.27
C GLN A 214 1.85 -36.57 7.42
N TRP A 215 1.02 -35.91 8.24
CA TRP A 215 1.48 -35.26 9.46
C TRP A 215 2.11 -36.25 10.45
N SER A 216 1.54 -37.45 10.57
CA SER A 216 2.09 -38.52 11.41
C SER A 216 3.47 -39.00 10.92
N GLU A 217 3.66 -39.11 9.61
CA GLU A 217 4.95 -39.46 8.99
C GLU A 217 5.99 -38.33 9.14
N CYS A 218 5.58 -37.07 8.94
CA CYS A 218 6.42 -35.90 9.17
C CYS A 218 6.86 -35.80 10.64
N HIS A 219 5.92 -35.91 11.59
CA HIS A 219 6.22 -35.88 13.02
C HIS A 219 7.21 -37.00 13.40
N THR A 220 7.00 -38.21 12.86
CA THR A 220 7.92 -39.34 13.04
C THR A 220 9.32 -39.05 12.47
N ALA A 221 9.40 -38.46 11.27
CA ALA A 221 10.66 -38.10 10.65
C ALA A 221 11.41 -36.99 11.44
N LEU A 222 10.69 -35.98 11.93
CA LEU A 222 11.23 -34.90 12.76
C LEU A 222 11.75 -35.43 14.10
N LEU A 223 11.01 -36.33 14.75
CA LEU A 223 11.44 -36.97 15.99
C LEU A 223 12.69 -37.83 15.77
N ARG A 224 12.74 -38.60 14.66
CA ARG A 224 13.92 -39.39 14.30
C ARG A 224 15.14 -38.53 14.06
N MET A 225 14.98 -37.43 13.34
CA MET A 225 16.05 -36.49 13.08
C MET A 225 16.56 -35.79 14.35
N SER A 226 15.66 -35.44 15.26
CA SER A 226 15.98 -34.56 16.40
C SER A 226 16.38 -35.33 17.68
N TYR A 227 15.77 -36.49 17.94
CA TYR A 227 15.89 -37.18 19.23
C TYR A 227 16.52 -38.58 19.15
N CYS A 228 16.45 -39.30 18.02
CA CYS A 228 17.04 -40.64 17.95
C CYS A 228 18.55 -40.69 18.25
N PRO A 229 19.40 -39.71 17.88
CA PRO A 229 20.81 -39.74 18.26
C PRO A 229 21.02 -39.82 19.78
N ALA A 230 20.23 -39.07 20.56
CA ALA A 230 20.28 -39.11 22.01
C ALA A 230 19.80 -40.46 22.57
N CYS A 231 18.72 -41.02 22.01
CA CYS A 231 18.20 -42.34 22.39
C CYS A 231 19.19 -43.49 22.07
N GLN A 232 20.03 -43.31 21.05
CA GLN A 232 21.07 -44.27 20.65
C GLN A 232 22.38 -44.12 21.44
N GLY A 233 22.40 -43.24 22.45
CA GLY A 233 23.58 -43.02 23.29
C GLY A 233 24.65 -42.12 22.67
N LEU A 234 24.35 -41.45 21.54
CA LEU A 234 25.20 -40.36 21.07
C LEU A 234 24.99 -39.12 21.95
N THR A 235 26.03 -38.30 22.07
CA THR A 235 25.98 -37.09 22.89
C THR A 235 24.91 -36.13 22.36
N ARG A 236 24.23 -35.42 23.28
CA ARG A 236 23.11 -34.48 22.97
C ARG A 236 23.51 -33.32 22.04
N HIS A 237 24.78 -33.19 21.70
CA HIS A 237 25.33 -32.12 20.87
C HIS A 237 25.51 -32.51 19.40
N VAL A 238 25.17 -33.75 19.01
CA VAL A 238 25.22 -34.20 17.62
C VAL A 238 24.06 -33.58 16.85
N LYS A 239 24.38 -32.69 15.90
CA LYS A 239 23.42 -32.05 15.00
C LYS A 239 23.13 -32.95 13.78
N PRO A 240 21.92 -32.92 13.22
CA PRO A 240 21.65 -33.61 11.96
C PRO A 240 22.48 -33.02 10.83
N CYS A 241 22.91 -33.86 9.88
CA CYS A 241 23.56 -33.40 8.67
C CYS A 241 22.63 -32.44 7.91
N SER A 242 23.19 -31.40 7.28
CA SER A 242 22.42 -30.43 6.49
C SER A 242 21.48 -31.15 5.50
N GLY A 243 22.02 -31.94 4.57
CA GLY A 243 21.20 -32.68 3.59
C GLY A 243 20.09 -33.56 4.19
N TYR A 244 20.32 -34.18 5.36
CA TYR A 244 19.29 -34.99 6.02
C TYR A 244 18.17 -34.12 6.60
N CYS A 245 18.53 -33.03 7.28
CA CYS A 245 17.58 -32.06 7.83
C CYS A 245 16.65 -31.52 6.75
N LEU A 246 17.23 -31.21 5.61
CA LEU A 246 16.55 -30.59 4.47
C LEU A 246 15.55 -31.54 3.81
N ASN A 247 15.93 -32.80 3.65
CA ASN A 247 15.05 -33.81 3.09
C ASN A 247 13.85 -34.07 4.01
N VAL A 248 14.07 -34.09 5.33
CA VAL A 248 12.99 -34.24 6.33
C VAL A 248 12.03 -33.04 6.28
N LEU A 249 12.55 -31.81 6.31
CA LEU A 249 11.72 -30.60 6.23
C LEU A 249 10.97 -30.48 4.89
N ARG A 250 11.62 -30.83 3.78
CA ARG A 250 10.97 -30.84 2.47
C ARG A 250 9.80 -31.83 2.47
N GLY A 251 10.00 -33.06 2.96
CA GLY A 251 8.93 -34.06 3.07
C GLY A 251 7.74 -33.59 3.90
N CYS A 252 7.99 -32.85 4.98
CA CYS A 252 6.96 -32.25 5.82
C CYS A 252 6.17 -31.12 5.15
N LEU A 253 6.81 -30.33 4.28
CA LEU A 253 6.23 -29.11 3.71
C LEU A 253 5.74 -29.29 2.26
N THR A 254 6.02 -30.41 1.61
CA THR A 254 5.82 -30.60 0.15
C THR A 254 4.36 -30.37 -0.27
N GLN A 255 3.38 -30.91 0.44
CA GLN A 255 1.98 -30.83 0.03
C GLN A 255 1.47 -29.38 -0.02
N HIS A 256 1.65 -28.64 1.07
CA HIS A 256 1.12 -27.28 1.22
C HIS A 256 1.99 -26.22 0.53
N ALA A 257 3.31 -26.40 0.51
CA ALA A 257 4.21 -25.44 -0.13
C ALA A 257 4.21 -25.55 -1.66
N SER A 258 4.05 -26.74 -2.24
CA SER A 258 4.14 -26.92 -3.70
C SER A 258 2.96 -26.33 -4.47
N GLU A 259 1.77 -26.30 -3.87
CA GLU A 259 0.59 -25.68 -4.48
C GLU A 259 0.66 -24.14 -4.45
N LEU A 260 1.35 -23.57 -3.45
CA LEU A 260 1.46 -22.13 -3.25
C LEU A 260 2.72 -21.52 -3.90
N ASP A 261 3.78 -22.28 -4.12
CA ASP A 261 5.09 -21.79 -4.56
C ASP A 261 5.02 -20.92 -5.84
N LEU A 262 4.45 -21.44 -6.93
CA LEU A 262 4.36 -20.72 -8.20
C LEU A 262 3.48 -19.44 -8.13
N PRO A 263 2.22 -19.49 -7.64
CA PRO A 263 1.38 -18.31 -7.53
C PRO A 263 1.93 -17.28 -6.52
N TRP A 264 2.56 -17.73 -5.43
CA TRP A 264 3.17 -16.85 -4.43
C TRP A 264 4.37 -16.08 -4.99
N ASN A 265 5.26 -16.76 -5.71
CA ASN A 265 6.41 -16.10 -6.33
C ASN A 265 5.97 -15.01 -7.33
N GLY A 266 4.97 -15.30 -8.17
CA GLY A 266 4.41 -14.30 -9.10
C GLY A 266 3.74 -13.13 -8.38
N PHE A 267 3.03 -13.39 -7.28
CA PHE A 267 2.40 -12.37 -6.45
C PHE A 267 3.42 -11.46 -5.75
N VAL A 268 4.49 -12.04 -5.17
CA VAL A 268 5.57 -11.29 -4.52
C VAL A 268 6.29 -10.40 -5.53
N GLU A 269 6.63 -10.93 -6.71
CA GLU A 269 7.27 -10.15 -7.78
C GLU A 269 6.40 -8.97 -8.25
N ALA A 270 5.09 -9.19 -8.44
CA ALA A 270 4.18 -8.13 -8.82
C ALA A 270 4.03 -7.07 -7.71
N THR A 271 3.98 -7.50 -6.45
CA THR A 271 3.89 -6.60 -5.29
C THR A 271 5.16 -5.77 -5.13
N GLU A 272 6.34 -6.36 -5.32
CA GLU A 272 7.61 -5.66 -5.27
C GLU A 272 7.70 -4.57 -6.35
N ARG A 273 7.32 -4.89 -7.59
CA ARG A 273 7.25 -3.91 -8.69
C ARG A 273 6.31 -2.76 -8.33
N LEU A 274 5.19 -3.03 -7.68
CA LEU A 274 4.25 -2.02 -7.23
C LEU A 274 4.82 -1.16 -6.08
N VAL A 275 5.54 -1.76 -5.13
CA VAL A 275 6.26 -1.01 -4.07
C VAL A 275 7.27 -0.06 -4.70
N VAL A 276 8.04 -0.53 -5.68
CA VAL A 276 9.02 0.29 -6.42
C VAL A 276 8.31 1.42 -7.16
N ALA A 277 7.18 1.17 -7.81
CA ALA A 277 6.42 2.22 -8.49
C ALA A 277 5.85 3.28 -7.52
N VAL A 278 5.34 2.87 -6.36
CA VAL A 278 4.70 3.77 -5.38
C VAL A 278 5.71 4.52 -4.50
N LYS A 279 6.88 3.93 -4.21
CA LYS A 279 7.96 4.58 -3.44
C LYS A 279 9.02 5.26 -4.31
N GLY A 280 9.19 4.77 -5.54
CA GLY A 280 10.34 5.07 -6.37
C GLY A 280 10.36 6.49 -6.89
N HIS A 281 11.55 6.91 -7.29
CA HIS A 281 11.81 8.09 -8.09
C HIS A 281 11.85 7.72 -9.59
N ASP A 282 11.20 6.61 -9.97
CA ASP A 282 11.41 6.03 -11.30
C ASP A 282 10.80 6.97 -12.34
N SER A 283 11.72 7.64 -13.04
CA SER A 283 11.46 8.75 -13.94
C SER A 283 11.01 8.23 -15.30
N THR A 284 10.11 7.24 -15.30
CA THR A 284 9.43 6.82 -16.53
C THR A 284 8.65 8.03 -17.05
N PRO A 285 8.89 8.48 -18.30
CA PRO A 285 8.28 9.71 -18.79
C PRO A 285 6.75 9.54 -18.82
N GLY A 286 6.03 10.28 -17.98
CA GLY A 286 4.59 10.50 -18.14
C GLY A 286 3.69 10.18 -16.94
N ILE A 287 4.10 9.35 -15.97
CA ILE A 287 3.25 9.05 -14.79
C ILE A 287 4.10 8.94 -13.52
N VAL A 288 3.94 9.90 -12.61
CA VAL A 288 4.48 9.83 -11.25
C VAL A 288 3.48 9.03 -10.41
N LEU A 289 3.88 7.85 -9.95
CA LEU A 289 3.10 7.02 -9.01
C LEU A 289 3.57 7.18 -7.56
N ASN A 290 4.52 8.10 -7.33
CA ASN A 290 5.03 8.39 -6.00
C ASN A 290 4.00 9.16 -5.17
N VAL A 291 3.38 8.45 -4.23
CA VAL A 291 2.33 9.01 -3.36
C VAL A 291 2.84 10.12 -2.46
N GLU A 292 4.08 10.02 -1.99
CA GLU A 292 4.67 11.06 -1.17
C GLU A 292 4.89 12.34 -1.98
N GLU A 293 5.40 12.22 -3.20
CA GLU A 293 5.63 13.35 -4.09
C GLU A 293 4.32 14.05 -4.49
N VAL A 294 3.33 13.28 -4.97
CA VAL A 294 2.05 13.84 -5.43
C VAL A 294 1.32 14.53 -4.28
N ILE A 295 1.23 13.88 -3.11
CA ILE A 295 0.55 14.47 -1.95
C ILE A 295 1.32 15.70 -1.45
N ARG A 296 2.64 15.64 -1.27
CA ARG A 296 3.43 16.78 -0.73
C ARG A 296 3.43 18.01 -1.64
N ASN A 297 3.22 17.82 -2.95
CA ASN A 297 3.23 18.89 -3.94
C ASN A 297 1.82 19.42 -4.26
N LEU A 298 0.76 18.92 -3.63
CA LEU A 298 -0.61 19.39 -3.85
C LEU A 298 -0.75 20.91 -3.65
N ASP A 299 -0.15 21.44 -2.58
CA ASP A 299 -0.18 22.88 -2.27
C ASP A 299 0.46 23.70 -3.40
N THR A 300 1.63 23.27 -3.90
CA THR A 300 2.35 23.95 -4.97
C THR A 300 1.59 23.90 -6.30
N ARG A 301 0.99 22.75 -6.65
CA ARG A 301 0.22 22.61 -7.89
C ARG A 301 -1.09 23.39 -7.86
N ILE A 302 -1.77 23.44 -6.70
CA ILE A 302 -2.95 24.30 -6.52
C ILE A 302 -2.55 25.78 -6.66
N SER A 303 -1.42 26.17 -6.06
CA SER A 303 -0.86 27.53 -6.18
C SER A 303 -0.55 27.89 -7.64
N GLU A 304 0.12 27.00 -8.38
CA GLU A 304 0.45 27.17 -9.79
C GLU A 304 -0.80 27.43 -10.64
N ALA A 305 -1.85 26.63 -10.46
CA ALA A 305 -3.13 26.84 -11.12
C ALA A 305 -3.70 28.25 -10.83
N ILE A 306 -3.73 28.66 -9.56
CA ILE A 306 -4.24 29.97 -9.17
C ILE A 306 -3.40 31.09 -9.79
N MET A 307 -2.07 30.97 -9.76
CA MET A 307 -1.18 31.95 -10.39
C MET A 307 -1.42 32.05 -11.91
N TYR A 308 -1.57 30.90 -12.59
CA TYR A 308 -1.90 30.87 -14.02
C TYR A 308 -3.21 31.61 -14.33
N ALA A 309 -4.25 31.43 -13.52
CA ALA A 309 -5.52 32.13 -13.68
C ALA A 309 -5.39 33.64 -13.42
N MET A 310 -4.61 34.02 -12.39
CA MET A 310 -4.38 35.43 -12.05
C MET A 310 -3.59 36.16 -13.14
N GLU A 311 -2.57 35.54 -13.73
CA GLU A 311 -1.79 36.11 -14.83
C GLU A 311 -2.62 36.27 -16.11
N ASN A 312 -3.55 35.34 -16.37
CA ASN A 312 -4.42 35.37 -17.55
C ASN A 312 -5.74 36.15 -17.35
N GLY A 313 -5.91 36.86 -16.23
CA GLY A 313 -7.14 37.58 -15.87
C GLY A 313 -7.82 38.37 -17.01
N PRO A 314 -7.09 39.22 -17.78
CA PRO A 314 -7.68 39.97 -18.89
C PRO A 314 -8.23 39.12 -20.04
N ASN A 315 -7.70 37.91 -20.23
CA ASN A 315 -8.23 36.96 -21.22
C ASN A 315 -9.44 36.21 -20.65
N LEU A 316 -9.48 35.97 -19.34
CA LEU A 316 -10.64 35.39 -18.66
C LEU A 316 -11.85 36.31 -18.71
N GLU A 317 -11.65 37.63 -18.56
CA GLU A 317 -12.75 38.61 -18.63
C GLU A 317 -13.41 38.69 -20.01
N LYS A 318 -12.66 38.38 -21.08
CA LYS A 318 -13.17 38.39 -22.46
C LYS A 318 -14.00 37.15 -22.82
N LYS A 319 -13.80 36.05 -22.11
CA LYS A 319 -14.50 34.78 -22.32
C LYS A 319 -15.78 34.77 -21.50
#